data_AF-A0A965F5G5-F1
#
_entry.id   AF-A0A965F5G5-F1
#
_cell.length_a   1.000
_cell.length_b   1.000
_cell.length_c   1.000
_cell.angle_alpha   90.00
_cell.angle_beta   90.00
_cell.angle_gamma   90.00
#
_symmetry.space_group_name_H-M   'P 1'
#
loop_
_entity.id
_entity.type
_entity.pdbx_description
1 polymer ?
#
loop_
_entity_poly.entity_id
_entity_poly.type
_entity_poly.pdbx_seq_one_letter_code
_entity_poly.pdbx_strand_id
1 'polypeptide(L)'
;HYLKAIADMGVAASKTSGVEVINRMKAMPCDDDAFGAGSIRPDGRKLCPSYLFEVKAPSESRGPYDYYKLLQTTPAEEAFRPLNEGNCPLIRA
;
A
#
# COMPACT_ATOMS: atom_id res chain seq x y z
N HIS A 1 2.23 -8.08 -4.23
CA HIS A 1 2.34 -8.62 -2.85
C HIS A 1 1.89 -10.07 -2.70
N TYR A 2 0.62 -10.41 -2.94
CA TYR A 2 0.05 -11.75 -2.73
C TYR A 2 0.90 -12.89 -3.30
N LEU A 3 1.25 -12.85 -4.60
CA LEU A 3 2.05 -13.91 -5.22
C LEU A 3 3.45 -14.07 -4.60
N LYS A 4 4.04 -13.00 -4.04
CA LYS A 4 5.31 -13.09 -3.28
C LYS A 4 5.09 -13.87 -1.98
N ALA A 5 3.98 -13.66 -1.28
CA ALA A 5 3.62 -14.47 -0.11
C ALA A 5 3.34 -15.93 -0.48
N ILE A 6 2.69 -16.20 -1.61
CA ILE A 6 2.50 -17.57 -2.12
C ILE A 6 3.83 -18.25 -2.43
N ALA A 7 4.76 -17.53 -3.07
CA ALA A 7 6.09 -18.07 -3.38
C ALA A 7 6.87 -18.39 -2.10
N ASP A 8 6.78 -17.55 -1.08
CA ASP A 8 7.43 -17.73 0.21
C ASP A 8 6.83 -18.88 1.04
N MET A 9 5.50 -19.01 1.07
CA MET A 9 4.80 -20.09 1.79
C MET A 9 4.85 -21.44 1.03
N GLY A 10 4.94 -21.39 -0.30
CA GLY A 10 4.72 -22.51 -1.19
C GLY A 10 3.24 -22.73 -1.54
N VAL A 11 3.00 -23.12 -2.80
CA VAL A 11 1.64 -23.26 -3.40
C VAL A 11 0.75 -24.24 -2.65
N ALA A 12 1.30 -25.35 -2.13
CA ALA A 12 0.52 -26.35 -1.41
C ALA A 12 0.01 -25.79 -0.07
N ALA A 13 0.91 -25.19 0.72
CA ALA A 13 0.57 -24.58 2.00
C ALA A 13 -0.38 -23.39 1.83
N SER A 14 -0.18 -22.57 0.79
CA SER A 14 -1.04 -21.39 0.57
C SER A 14 -2.49 -21.73 0.19
N LYS A 15 -2.75 -22.94 -0.31
CA LYS A 15 -4.09 -23.40 -0.67
C LYS A 15 -4.91 -23.90 0.53
N THR A 16 -4.28 -24.15 1.68
CA THR A 16 -4.97 -24.73 2.85
C THR A 16 -5.70 -23.68 3.67
N SER A 17 -5.23 -22.43 3.70
CA SER A 17 -5.83 -21.36 4.50
C SER A 17 -5.55 -19.98 3.93
N GLY A 18 -6.62 -19.26 3.56
CA GLY A 18 -6.51 -17.84 3.18
C GLY A 18 -6.09 -16.94 4.35
N VAL A 19 -6.46 -17.32 5.59
CA VAL A 19 -6.06 -16.58 6.80
C VAL A 19 -4.55 -16.59 6.97
N GLU A 20 -3.91 -17.75 6.76
CA GLU A 20 -2.45 -17.86 6.85
C GLU A 20 -1.74 -17.07 5.76
N VAL A 21 -2.32 -16.99 4.55
CA VAL A 21 -1.78 -16.14 3.49
C VAL A 21 -1.84 -14.67 3.87
N ILE A 22 -2.94 -14.20 4.45
CA ILE A 22 -3.06 -12.82 4.92
C ILE A 22 -2.11 -12.54 6.10
N ASN A 23 -1.98 -13.47 7.05
CA ASN A 23 -1.05 -13.36 8.16
C ASN A 23 0.39 -13.23 7.64
N ARG A 24 0.76 -14.06 6.65
CA ARG A 24 2.08 -13.98 6.02
C ARG A 24 2.28 -12.65 5.30
N MET A 25 1.30 -12.21 4.53
CA MET A 25 1.32 -10.92 3.83
C MET A 25 1.53 -9.74 4.80
N LYS A 26 0.93 -9.78 6.00
CA LYS A 26 1.12 -8.77 7.06
C LYS A 26 2.51 -8.83 7.70
N ALA A 27 3.09 -10.03 7.81
CA ALA A 27 4.40 -10.26 8.44
C ALA A 27 5.60 -10.00 7.52
N MET A 28 5.38 -9.66 6.25
CA MET A 28 6.45 -9.39 5.28
C MET A 28 6.39 -7.95 4.76
N PRO A 29 7.53 -7.32 4.47
CA PRO A 29 7.54 -6.00 3.85
C PRO A 29 6.91 -6.04 2.45
N CYS A 30 6.25 -4.96 2.06
CA CYS A 30 5.84 -4.73 0.69
C CYS A 30 6.94 -3.97 -0.04
N ASP A 31 7.24 -4.38 -1.26
CA ASP A 31 7.98 -3.59 -2.24
C ASP A 31 7.33 -3.81 -3.60
N ASP A 32 6.86 -2.74 -4.21
CA ASP A 32 5.89 -2.75 -5.30
C ASP A 32 6.22 -1.69 -6.34
N ASP A 33 6.17 -2.07 -7.62
CA ASP A 33 6.60 -1.20 -8.72
C ASP A 33 5.79 0.11 -8.81
N ALA A 34 4.53 0.10 -8.37
CA ALA A 34 3.64 1.27 -8.46
C ALA A 34 3.67 2.15 -7.21
N PHE A 35 3.94 1.57 -6.04
CA PHE A 35 3.76 2.23 -4.74
C PHE A 35 5.00 2.21 -3.85
N GLY A 36 6.08 1.56 -4.28
CA GLY A 36 7.33 1.41 -3.55
C GLY A 36 7.22 0.55 -2.29
N ALA A 37 8.15 0.79 -1.38
CA ALA A 37 8.24 0.13 -0.09
C ALA A 37 7.04 0.47 0.81
N GLY A 38 6.59 -0.51 1.60
CA GLY A 38 5.50 -0.34 2.55
C GLY A 38 5.22 -1.56 3.41
N SER A 39 4.08 -1.56 4.10
CA SER A 39 3.64 -2.67 4.95
C SER A 39 2.11 -2.77 4.97
N ILE A 40 1.58 -3.88 5.47
CA ILE A 40 0.14 -4.04 5.70
C ILE A 40 -0.13 -3.93 7.20
N ARG A 41 -0.88 -2.90 7.59
CA ARG A 41 -1.29 -2.63 8.96
C ARG A 41 -2.28 -3.69 9.47
N PRO A 42 -2.44 -3.91 10.79
CA PRO A 42 -3.33 -4.94 11.32
C PRO A 42 -4.79 -4.88 10.81
N ASP A 43 -5.29 -3.70 10.46
CA ASP A 43 -6.63 -3.48 9.90
C ASP A 43 -6.74 -3.83 8.40
N GLY A 44 -5.64 -4.32 7.80
CA GLY A 44 -5.56 -4.71 6.40
C GLY A 44 -5.18 -3.57 5.46
N ARG A 45 -4.93 -2.35 5.96
CA ARG A 45 -4.51 -1.23 5.13
C ARG A 45 -3.05 -1.39 4.70
N LYS A 46 -2.78 -1.36 3.39
CA LYS A 46 -1.41 -1.10 2.90
C LYS A 46 -1.05 0.35 3.20
N LEU A 47 0.06 0.56 3.90
CA LEU A 47 0.65 1.87 4.12
C LEU A 47 1.60 2.19 2.97
N CYS A 48 1.37 3.31 2.30
CA CYS A 48 2.22 3.92 1.30
C CYS A 48 2.12 5.45 1.41
N PRO A 49 3.12 6.21 0.94
CA PRO A 49 3.02 7.66 0.91
C PRO A 49 1.84 8.13 0.06
N SER A 50 1.32 9.31 0.40
CA SER A 50 0.36 10.04 -0.42
C SER A 50 1.03 11.23 -1.09
N TYR A 51 0.52 11.67 -2.22
CA TYR A 51 1.12 12.71 -3.04
C TYR A 51 0.10 13.79 -3.38
N LEU A 52 0.47 15.04 -3.14
CA LEU A 52 -0.27 16.20 -3.60
C LEU A 52 0.26 16.62 -4.98
N PHE A 53 -0.63 16.60 -5.97
CA PHE A 53 -0.30 16.97 -7.34
C PHE A 53 -1.08 18.20 -7.78
N GLU A 54 -0.42 19.04 -8.57
CA GLU A 54 -1.04 20.14 -9.31
C GLU A 54 -1.06 19.80 -10.81
N VAL A 55 -2.18 20.09 -11.48
CA VAL A 55 -2.29 19.94 -12.93
C VAL A 55 -1.41 21.01 -13.60
N LYS A 56 -0.55 20.57 -14.51
CA LYS A 56 0.29 21.46 -15.32
C LYS A 56 -0.54 22.37 -16.23
N ALA A 57 -0.05 23.59 -16.47
CA ALA A 57 -0.54 24.39 -17.58
C ALA A 57 -0.19 23.73 -18.92
N PRO A 58 -0.94 23.98 -20.01
CA PRO A 58 -0.68 23.35 -21.31
C PRO A 58 0.75 23.56 -21.83
N SER A 59 1.34 24.73 -21.57
CA SER A 59 2.72 25.07 -21.96
C SER A 59 3.81 24.29 -21.18
N GLU A 60 3.46 23.64 -20.08
CA GLU A 60 4.39 22.90 -19.21
C GLU A 60 4.38 21.39 -19.49
N SER A 61 3.40 20.90 -20.24
CA SER A 61 3.30 19.49 -20.59
C SER A 61 4.21 19.17 -21.79
N ARG A 62 5.03 18.13 -21.66
CA ARG A 62 5.97 17.71 -22.72
C ARG A 62 5.42 16.62 -23.62
N GLY A 63 4.18 16.18 -23.40
CA GLY A 63 3.54 15.13 -24.18
C GLY A 63 2.55 14.30 -23.36
N PRO A 64 2.00 13.23 -23.97
CA PRO A 64 1.08 12.32 -23.28
C PRO A 64 1.65 11.83 -21.94
N TYR A 65 0.79 11.75 -20.93
CA TYR A 65 1.08 11.32 -19.55
C TYR A 65 1.95 12.28 -18.70
N ASP A 66 2.38 13.44 -19.25
CA ASP A 66 3.10 14.47 -18.50
C ASP A 66 2.15 15.57 -17.99
N TYR A 67 1.34 15.24 -16.98
CA TYR A 67 0.20 16.09 -16.57
C TYR A 67 0.35 16.79 -15.22
N TYR A 68 1.23 16.29 -14.34
CA TYR A 68 1.25 16.72 -12.95
C TYR A 68 2.61 17.26 -12.52
N LYS A 69 2.57 18.24 -11.61
CA LYS A 69 3.69 18.63 -10.75
C LYS A 69 3.48 18.02 -9.37
N LEU A 70 4.49 17.38 -8.82
CA LEU A 70 4.48 16.95 -7.42
C LEU A 70 4.74 18.17 -6.53
N LEU A 71 3.77 18.52 -5.69
CA LEU A 71 3.91 19.63 -4.75
C LEU A 71 4.38 19.17 -3.38
N GLN A 72 3.88 18.03 -2.91
CA GLN A 72 4.19 17.51 -1.58
C GLN A 72 4.04 15.99 -1.54
N THR A 73 4.89 15.35 -0.72
CA THR A 73 4.73 13.95 -0.32
C THR A 73 4.37 13.90 1.16
N THR A 74 3.28 13.21 1.50
CA THR A 74 2.92 12.88 2.88
C THR A 74 3.45 11.48 3.21
N PRO A 75 4.27 11.32 4.28
CA PRO A 75 4.78 10.02 4.71
C PRO A 75 3.66 9.00 4.96
N ALA A 76 3.95 7.70 4.79
CA ALA A 76 2.96 6.64 4.87
C ALA A 76 2.27 6.53 6.25
N GLU A 77 2.99 6.93 7.30
CA GLU A 77 2.56 6.95 8.70
C GLU A 77 1.50 8.03 8.96
N GLU A 78 1.50 9.09 8.16
CA GLU A 78 0.61 10.27 8.27
C GLU A 78 -0.45 10.31 7.16
N ALA A 79 -0.22 9.59 6.05
CA ALA A 79 -1.07 9.59 4.87
C ALA A 79 -2.47 8.99 5.10
N PHE A 80 -2.65 8.21 6.17
CA PHE A 80 -3.91 7.56 6.48
C PHE A 80 -4.35 7.86 7.90
N ARG A 81 -5.66 7.79 8.11
CA ARG A 81 -6.26 7.91 9.43
C ARG A 81 -5.54 6.99 10.45
N PRO A 82 -5.25 7.50 11.66
CA PRO A 82 -4.73 6.69 12.76
C PRO A 82 -5.55 5.42 12.99
N LEU A 83 -4.88 4.33 13.39
CA LEU A 83 -5.51 3.01 13.54
C LEU A 83 -6.67 3.03 14.56
N ASN A 84 -6.48 3.73 15.67
CA ASN A 84 -7.45 3.89 16.76
C ASN A 84 -8.68 4.72 16.38
N GLU A 85 -8.64 5.48 15.29
CA GLU A 85 -9.77 6.26 14.78
C GLU A 85 -10.48 5.56 13.60
N GLY A 86 -9.99 4.37 13.22
CA GLY A 86 -10.50 3.61 12.08
C GLY A 86 -11.80 2.85 12.35
N ASN A 87 -12.14 2.60 13.63
CA ASN A 87 -13.30 1.78 14.05
C ASN A 87 -13.38 0.42 13.33
N CYS A 88 -12.24 -0.16 12.98
CA CYS A 88 -12.20 -1.46 12.29
C CYS A 88 -12.57 -2.56 13.29
N PRO A 89 -13.64 -3.36 13.05
CA PRO A 89 -14.09 -4.39 13.99
C PRO A 89 -13.08 -5.55 14.16
N LEU A 90 -12.09 -5.64 13.28
CA LEU A 90 -11.01 -6.62 13.35
C LEU A 90 -9.84 -6.16 14.24
N ILE A 91 -9.82 -4.87 14.61
CA ILE A 91 -8.89 -4.34 15.59
C ILE A 91 -9.59 -4.38 16.94
N ARG A 92 -9.16 -5.32 17.78
CA ARG A 92 -9.60 -5.35 19.18
C ARG A 92 -8.93 -4.17 19.89
N ALA A 93 -9.74 -3.33 20.54
CA ALA A 93 -9.28 -2.28 21.44
C ALA A 93 -8.60 -2.89 22.69
#